data_AF-A0A4R5LBK4-F1
#
_entry.id   AF-A0A4R5LBK4-F1
#
_cell.length_a   1.000
_cell.length_b   1.000
_cell.length_c   1.000
_cell.angle_alpha   90.00
_cell.angle_beta   90.00
_cell.angle_gamma   90.00
#
_symmetry.space_group_name_H-M   'P 1'
#
loop_
_entity.id
_entity.type
_entity.pdbx_description
1 polymer ?
#
loop_
_entity_poly.entity_id
_entity_poly.type
_entity_poly.pdbx_seq_one_letter_code
_entity_poly.pdbx_strand_id
1 'polypeptide(L)'
;MNAAETAVDEALKQYEAALNASDTEAVMRLYADDGVFMPQNFPSSVGAGAIRGAYDTVFGAIQLTVKFAVQEIRQIGEGWVLARTNSAGTVRVHATGADTREANQELFLFQNVGGAWKIARYAFSTINPA
;
A
#
# COMPACT_ATOMS: atom_id res chain seq x y z
N MET A 1 11.68 -17.77 0.12
CA MET A 1 11.54 -16.64 1.05
C MET A 1 12.10 -17.05 2.39
N ASN A 2 12.88 -16.17 3.04
CA ASN A 2 13.24 -16.33 4.45
C ASN A 2 12.08 -15.87 5.37
N ALA A 3 12.27 -15.95 6.69
CA ALA A 3 11.20 -15.58 7.64
C ALA A 3 10.74 -14.12 7.51
N ALA A 4 11.66 -13.18 7.25
CA ALA A 4 11.34 -11.77 7.05
C ALA A 4 10.54 -11.56 5.75
N GLU A 5 10.96 -12.19 4.67
CA GLU A 5 10.31 -12.11 3.37
C GLU A 5 8.89 -12.72 3.41
N THR A 6 8.70 -13.85 4.09
CA THR A 6 7.38 -14.46 4.30
C THR A 6 6.46 -13.56 5.13
N ALA A 7 6.98 -12.88 6.15
CA ALA A 7 6.19 -11.96 6.97
C ALA A 7 5.77 -10.69 6.19
N VAL A 8 6.62 -10.21 5.28
CA VAL A 8 6.28 -9.10 4.38
C VAL A 8 5.26 -9.51 3.32
N ASP A 9 5.37 -10.73 2.77
CA ASP A 9 4.34 -11.27 1.86
C ASP A 9 2.95 -11.29 2.53
N GLU A 10 2.90 -11.68 3.81
CA GLU A 10 1.67 -11.65 4.60
C GLU A 10 1.18 -10.22 4.89
N ALA A 11 2.09 -9.30 5.21
CA ALA A 11 1.74 -7.89 5.39
C ALA A 11 1.15 -7.27 4.11
N LEU A 12 1.66 -7.64 2.92
CA LEU A 12 1.12 -7.20 1.63
C LEU A 12 -0.31 -7.74 1.39
N LYS A 13 -0.60 -8.99 1.77
CA LYS A 13 -1.96 -9.56 1.69
C LYS A 13 -2.93 -8.84 2.63
N GLN A 14 -2.49 -8.52 3.85
CA GLN A 14 -3.27 -7.74 4.80
C GLN A 14 -3.53 -6.33 4.29
N TYR A 15 -2.54 -5.72 3.64
CA TYR A 15 -2.68 -4.41 3.02
C TYR A 15 -3.67 -4.44 1.86
N GLU A 16 -3.57 -5.41 0.94
CA GLU A 16 -4.55 -5.64 -0.11
C GLU A 16 -5.98 -5.78 0.46
N ALA A 17 -6.15 -6.60 1.50
CA ALA A 17 -7.44 -6.79 2.14
C ALA A 17 -7.99 -5.49 2.76
N ALA A 18 -7.13 -4.71 3.43
CA ALA A 18 -7.51 -3.43 4.01
C ALA A 18 -7.94 -2.39 2.95
N LEU A 19 -7.24 -2.34 1.81
CA LEU A 19 -7.62 -1.48 0.68
C LEU A 19 -8.99 -1.88 0.11
N ASN A 20 -9.21 -3.18 -0.13
CA ASN A 20 -10.48 -3.68 -0.65
C ASN A 20 -11.65 -3.51 0.34
N ALA A 21 -11.36 -3.45 1.65
CA ALA A 21 -12.36 -3.21 2.70
C ALA A 21 -12.59 -1.71 2.99
N SER A 22 -11.83 -0.81 2.37
CA SER A 22 -11.82 0.63 2.70
C SER A 22 -11.61 0.89 4.21
N ASP A 23 -10.72 0.11 4.83
CA ASP A 23 -10.48 0.13 6.28
C ASP A 23 -9.19 0.90 6.62
N THR A 24 -9.33 2.17 6.97
CA THR A 24 -8.21 3.02 7.39
C THR A 24 -7.49 2.45 8.61
N GLU A 25 -8.19 1.89 9.59
CA GLU A 25 -7.54 1.35 10.80
C GLU A 25 -6.67 0.14 10.47
N ALA A 26 -7.15 -0.76 9.62
CA ALA A 26 -6.37 -1.90 9.16
C ALA A 26 -5.14 -1.45 8.36
N VAL A 27 -5.26 -0.44 7.48
CA VAL A 27 -4.12 0.14 6.77
C VAL A 27 -3.12 0.74 7.77
N MET A 28 -3.58 1.55 8.72
CA MET A 28 -2.70 2.24 9.67
C MET A 28 -1.93 1.27 10.57
N ARG A 29 -2.50 0.11 10.92
CA ARG A 29 -1.78 -0.94 11.65
C ARG A 29 -0.58 -1.50 10.88
N LEU A 30 -0.52 -1.34 9.56
CA LEU A 30 0.56 -1.86 8.73
C LEU A 30 1.68 -0.84 8.51
N TYR A 31 1.46 0.44 8.77
CA TYR A 31 2.49 1.48 8.63
C TYR A 31 3.37 1.61 9.87
N ALA A 32 4.61 2.08 9.64
CA ALA A 32 5.46 2.62 10.70
C ALA A 32 4.98 4.04 11.06
N ASP A 33 5.25 4.48 12.30
CA ASP A 33 4.82 5.80 12.78
C ASP A 33 5.41 6.96 11.94
N ASP A 34 6.64 6.78 11.45
CA ASP A 34 7.35 7.70 10.54
C ASP A 34 7.16 7.36 9.05
N GLY A 35 6.13 6.57 8.73
CA GLY A 35 5.86 6.10 7.38
C GLY A 35 5.76 7.23 6.36
N VAL A 36 6.03 6.93 5.08
CA VAL A 36 5.81 7.86 3.97
C VAL A 36 4.99 7.19 2.88
N PHE A 37 3.85 7.78 2.58
CA PHE A 37 2.98 7.38 1.47
C PHE A 37 3.14 8.36 0.30
N MET A 38 3.45 7.85 -0.89
CA MET A 38 3.76 8.64 -2.08
C MET A 38 2.81 8.25 -3.22
N PRO A 39 1.54 8.73 -3.17
CA PRO A 39 0.57 8.47 -4.22
C PRO A 39 0.92 9.19 -5.53
N GLN A 40 0.52 8.58 -6.65
CA GLN A 40 0.65 9.20 -7.96
C GLN A 40 -0.06 10.56 -8.02
N ASN A 41 0.56 11.56 -8.65
CA ASN A 41 0.02 12.91 -8.88
C ASN A 41 -0.21 13.77 -7.62
N PHE A 42 0.19 13.33 -6.43
CA PHE A 42 0.06 14.11 -5.20
C PHE A 42 1.38 14.18 -4.42
N PRO A 43 1.58 15.22 -3.58
CA PRO A 43 2.69 15.26 -2.63
C PRO A 43 2.66 14.09 -1.64
N SER A 44 3.83 13.75 -1.11
CA SER A 44 3.95 12.68 -0.11
C SER A 44 3.24 13.03 1.19
N SER A 45 2.56 12.04 1.78
CA SER A 45 2.03 12.09 3.15
C SER A 45 3.04 11.48 4.11
N VAL A 46 3.55 12.27 5.05
CA VAL A 46 4.66 11.90 5.95
C VAL A 46 4.16 11.78 7.39
N GLY A 47 4.38 10.62 8.00
CA GLY A 47 3.98 10.29 9.36
C GLY A 47 2.53 9.85 9.48
N ALA A 48 2.23 9.14 10.58
CA ALA A 48 0.95 8.45 10.79
C ALA A 48 -0.29 9.34 10.61
N GLY A 49 -0.25 10.59 11.11
CA GLY A 49 -1.39 11.52 11.00
C GLY A 49 -1.70 11.92 9.56
N ALA A 50 -0.68 12.22 8.76
CA ALA A 50 -0.86 12.60 7.35
C ALA A 50 -1.29 11.40 6.51
N ILE A 51 -0.72 10.22 6.76
CA ILE A 51 -1.09 8.98 6.07
C ILE A 51 -2.56 8.63 6.33
N ARG A 52 -3.01 8.71 7.58
CA ARG A 52 -4.42 8.51 7.94
C ARG A 52 -5.34 9.44 7.15
N GLY A 53 -5.06 10.74 7.16
CA GLY A 53 -5.86 11.73 6.42
C GLY A 53 -5.91 11.44 4.92
N ALA A 54 -4.82 10.94 4.34
CA ALA A 54 -4.78 10.52 2.95
C ALA A 54 -5.69 9.31 2.68
N TYR A 55 -5.64 8.25 3.50
CA TYR A 55 -6.52 7.09 3.33
C TYR A 55 -7.99 7.42 3.60
N ASP A 56 -8.30 8.22 4.62
CA ASP A 56 -9.67 8.69 4.87
C ASP A 56 -10.23 9.46 3.67
N THR A 57 -9.39 10.29 3.03
CA THR A 57 -9.76 11.00 1.79
C THR A 57 -9.97 10.04 0.62
N VAL A 58 -9.06 9.08 0.43
CA VAL A 58 -9.15 8.08 -0.64
C VAL A 58 -10.43 7.25 -0.48
N PHE A 59 -10.66 6.65 0.68
CA PHE A 59 -11.82 5.79 0.92
C PHE A 59 -13.14 6.57 0.99
N GLY A 60 -13.11 7.86 1.33
CA GLY A 60 -14.28 8.72 1.20
C GLY A 60 -14.63 9.06 -0.26
N ALA A 61 -13.65 9.06 -1.16
CA ALA A 61 -13.83 9.42 -2.57
C ALA A 61 -14.07 8.20 -3.47
N ILE A 62 -13.39 7.09 -3.21
CA ILE A 62 -13.37 5.91 -4.07
C ILE A 62 -13.39 4.60 -3.29
N GLN A 63 -13.97 3.57 -3.91
CA GLN A 63 -13.84 2.18 -3.48
C GLN A 63 -12.90 1.45 -4.43
N LEU A 64 -11.88 0.80 -3.85
CA LEU A 64 -10.94 -0.04 -4.59
C LEU A 64 -11.40 -1.50 -4.58
N THR A 65 -11.25 -2.17 -5.72
CA THR A 65 -11.31 -3.62 -5.84
C THR A 65 -10.07 -4.08 -6.59
N VAL A 66 -9.00 -4.42 -5.88
CA VAL A 66 -7.67 -4.64 -6.46
C VAL A 66 -7.05 -5.97 -6.03
N LYS A 67 -6.23 -6.54 -6.92
CA LYS A 67 -5.41 -7.72 -6.65
C LYS A 67 -3.94 -7.40 -6.86
N PHE A 68 -3.11 -7.73 -5.88
CA PHE A 68 -1.67 -7.60 -5.95
C PHE A 68 -1.05 -8.88 -6.53
N ALA A 69 -0.06 -8.68 -7.40
CA ALA A 69 0.86 -9.68 -7.90
C ALA A 69 2.25 -9.32 -7.41
N VAL A 70 2.74 -10.07 -6.42
CA VAL A 70 4.08 -9.89 -5.86
C VAL A 70 5.13 -10.29 -6.90
N GLN A 71 6.00 -9.35 -7.27
CA GLN A 71 7.06 -9.55 -8.26
C GLN A 71 8.41 -9.84 -7.58
N GLU A 72 8.64 -9.22 -6.43
CA GLU A 72 9.89 -9.33 -5.69
C GLU A 72 9.64 -9.08 -4.21
N ILE A 73 10.25 -9.90 -3.35
CA ILE A 73 10.46 -9.60 -1.94
C ILE A 73 11.88 -10.00 -1.61
N ARG A 74 12.66 -9.07 -1.07
CA ARG A 74 14.08 -9.28 -0.78
C ARG A 74 14.47 -8.60 0.50
N GLN A 75 15.00 -9.37 1.45
CA GLN A 75 15.66 -8.78 2.62
C GLN A 75 16.97 -8.12 2.18
N ILE A 76 17.10 -6.82 2.48
CA ILE A 76 18.25 -5.99 2.09
C ILE A 76 19.09 -5.54 3.30
N GLY A 77 18.63 -5.83 4.52
CA GLY A 77 19.33 -5.60 5.77
C GLY A 77 18.61 -6.26 6.94
N GLU A 78 19.24 -6.29 8.12
CA GLU A 78 18.72 -6.96 9.31
C GLU A 78 17.28 -6.52 9.65
N GLY A 79 17.00 -5.22 9.55
CA GLY A 79 15.69 -4.64 9.79
C GLY A 79 14.95 -4.14 8.55
N TRP A 80 15.36 -4.52 7.33
CA TRP A 80 14.82 -3.94 6.09
C TRP A 80 14.53 -4.97 5.01
N VAL A 81 13.33 -4.89 4.44
CA VAL A 81 12.88 -5.70 3.31
C VAL A 81 12.34 -4.78 2.22
N LEU A 82 12.78 -4.98 1.00
CA LEU A 82 12.20 -4.37 -0.19
C LEU A 82 11.15 -5.31 -0.77
N ALA A 83 10.03 -4.75 -1.22
CA ALA A 83 9.06 -5.49 -2.03
C ALA A 83 8.61 -4.68 -3.23
N ARG A 84 8.37 -5.38 -4.34
CA ARG A 84 7.84 -4.80 -5.57
C ARG A 84 6.61 -5.58 -6.00
N THR A 85 5.53 -4.88 -6.31
CA THR A 85 4.28 -5.51 -6.77
C THR A 85 3.81 -4.86 -8.06
N ASN A 86 2.88 -5.54 -8.72
CA ASN A 86 1.93 -4.92 -9.61
C ASN A 86 0.54 -5.11 -9.02
N SER A 87 -0.38 -4.18 -9.27
CA SER A 87 -1.78 -4.35 -8.94
C SER A 87 -2.67 -4.09 -10.15
N ALA A 88 -3.82 -4.76 -10.19
CA ALA A 88 -4.84 -4.52 -11.18
C ALA A 88 -6.23 -4.74 -10.59
N GLY A 89 -7.23 -4.04 -11.12
CA GLY A 89 -8.58 -4.11 -10.62
C GLY A 89 -9.48 -3.00 -11.14
N THR A 90 -10.40 -2.55 -10.29
CA THR A 90 -11.32 -1.46 -10.60
C THR A 90 -11.42 -0.46 -9.46
N VAL A 91 -11.75 0.77 -9.83
CA VAL A 91 -12.06 1.87 -8.92
C VAL A 91 -13.48 2.32 -9.18
N ARG A 92 -14.29 2.37 -8.11
CA ARG A 92 -15.60 3.03 -8.13
C ARG A 92 -15.49 4.41 -7.52
N VAL A 93 -15.89 5.44 -8.26
CA VAL A 93 -15.99 6.81 -7.72
C VAL A 93 -17.32 6.96 -6.99
N HIS A 94 -17.29 7.27 -5.69
CA HIS A 94 -18.53 7.36 -4.89
C HIS A 94 -19.47 8.47 -5.35
N ALA A 95 -18.93 9.62 -5.74
CA ALA A 95 -19.73 10.77 -6.15
C ALA A 95 -20.56 10.52 -7.43
N THR A 96 -20.06 9.68 -8.35
CA THR A 96 -20.67 9.47 -9.66
C THR A 96 -21.18 8.04 -9.88
N GLY A 97 -20.75 7.09 -9.05
CA GLY A 97 -20.98 5.66 -9.25
C GLY A 97 -20.20 5.05 -10.43
N ALA A 98 -19.33 5.82 -11.08
CA ALA A 98 -18.58 5.36 -12.25
C ALA A 98 -17.50 4.35 -11.84
N ASP A 99 -17.39 3.26 -12.61
CA ASP A 99 -16.33 2.26 -12.48
C ASP A 99 -15.28 2.44 -13.58
N THR A 100 -14.02 2.46 -13.18
CA THR A 100 -12.87 2.53 -14.11
C THR A 100 -11.87 1.42 -13.79
N ARG A 101 -11.08 1.03 -14.79
CA ARG A 101 -9.99 0.06 -14.59
C ARG A 101 -8.81 0.76 -13.94
N GLU A 102 -8.21 0.10 -12.97
CA GLU A 102 -6.95 0.52 -12.38
C GLU A 102 -5.89 -0.56 -12.59
N ALA A 103 -4.66 -0.11 -12.87
CA ALA A 103 -3.47 -0.93 -12.87
C ALA A 103 -2.27 -0.09 -12.45
N ASN A 104 -1.46 -0.59 -11.52
CA ASN A 104 -0.30 0.09 -10.97
C ASN A 104 0.93 -0.82 -10.87
N GLN A 105 2.07 -0.18 -10.65
CA GLN A 105 3.29 -0.79 -10.15
C GLN A 105 3.69 -0.11 -8.84
N GLU A 106 4.18 -0.89 -7.89
CA GLU A 106 4.44 -0.43 -6.53
C GLU A 106 5.85 -0.78 -6.06
N LEU A 107 6.42 0.10 -5.24
CA LEU A 107 7.64 -0.13 -4.47
C LEU A 107 7.38 0.10 -2.99
N PHE A 108 7.72 -0.90 -2.18
CA PHE A 108 7.63 -0.86 -0.73
C PHE A 108 9.01 -1.04 -0.10
N LEU A 109 9.29 -0.26 0.93
CA LEU A 109 10.30 -0.56 1.93
C LEU A 109 9.60 -0.87 3.25
N PHE A 110 9.84 -2.06 3.78
CA PHE A 110 9.39 -2.49 5.08
C PHE A 110 10.52 -2.38 6.09
N GLN A 111 10.20 -1.92 7.29
CA GLN A 111 11.10 -1.89 8.44
C GLN A 111 10.59 -2.81 9.54
N ASN A 112 11.49 -3.51 10.23
CA ASN A 112 11.13 -4.21 11.45
C ASN A 112 11.03 -3.20 12.61
N VAL A 113 9.83 -3.07 13.18
CA VAL A 113 9.52 -2.21 14.33
C VAL A 113 9.02 -3.09 15.45
N GLY A 114 9.85 -3.31 16.47
CA GLY A 114 9.48 -4.11 17.64
C GLY A 114 9.10 -5.55 17.32
N GLY A 115 9.70 -6.15 16.28
CA GLY A 115 9.42 -7.51 15.83
C GLY A 115 8.35 -7.62 14.74
N ALA A 116 7.64 -6.53 14.41
CA ALA A 116 6.65 -6.51 13.35
C ALA A 116 7.19 -5.80 12.09
N TRP A 117 6.91 -6.35 10.92
CA TRP A 117 7.24 -5.70 9.65
C TRP A 117 6.19 -4.65 9.30
N LYS A 118 6.62 -3.41 9.12
CA LYS A 118 5.77 -2.25 8.87
C LYS A 118 6.18 -1.56 7.58
N ILE A 119 5.20 -1.04 6.83
CA ILE A 119 5.44 -0.19 5.66
C ILE A 119 6.10 1.11 6.15
N ALA A 120 7.37 1.27 5.81
CA ALA A 120 8.12 2.49 6.11
C ALA A 120 8.03 3.47 4.94
N ARG A 121 8.18 3.01 3.70
CA ARG A 121 8.05 3.85 2.49
C ARG A 121 7.22 3.10 1.46
N TYR A 122 6.25 3.78 0.84
CA TYR A 122 5.43 3.23 -0.21
C TYR A 122 5.23 4.27 -1.32
N ALA A 123 5.56 3.89 -2.55
CA ALA A 123 5.27 4.65 -3.76
C ALA A 123 4.57 3.76 -4.79
N PHE A 124 3.68 4.35 -5.57
CA PHE A 124 3.09 3.68 -6.72
C PHE A 124 2.87 4.64 -7.89
N SER A 125 2.76 4.07 -9.08
CA SER A 125 2.45 4.80 -10.31
C SER A 125 1.57 3.94 -11.21
N THR A 126 0.64 4.56 -11.93
CA THR A 126 -0.16 3.84 -12.92
C THR A 126 0.68 3.25 -14.05
N ILE A 127 0.24 2.09 -14.51
CA ILE A 127 0.72 1.44 -15.74
C ILE A 127 -0.36 1.44 -16.83
N ASN A 128 -1.53 2.06 -16.56
CA ASN A 128 -2.49 2.31 -17.61
C ASN A 128 -1.91 3.31 -18.63
N PRO A 129 -2.28 3.21 -19.91
CA PRO A 129 -1.92 4.20 -20.92
C PRO A 129 -2.40 5.60 -20.52
N ALA A 130 -1.62 6.61 -20.92
CA ALA A 130 -1.98 8.02 -20.78
C ALA A 130 -3.10 8.45 -21.72
#